data_AF-A0A1S1QI07-F1
#
_entry.id   AF-A0A1S1QI07-F1
#
_cell.length_a   1.000
_cell.length_b   1.000
_cell.length_c   1.000
_cell.angle_alpha   90.00
_cell.angle_beta   90.00
_cell.angle_gamma   90.00
#
_symmetry.space_group_name_H-M   'P 1'
#
loop_
_entity.id
_entity.type
_entity.pdbx_description
1 polymer ?
#
loop_
_entity_poly.entity_id
_entity_poly.type
_entity_poly.pdbx_seq_one_letter_code
_entity_poly.pdbx_strand_id
1 'polypeptide(L)'
;MLVVVLPFPENRTVGTIDWIGSSYDHLGPLPARGDVEVPDGGEVALEIHPAAELDGHGGRTVESASVSWSPVDVRFLDQLPSDSITGLSITYAVQPGSLAALAHLAPGLRRLTLAWTDLTDEALPHLAMLRHLAWWQSFGNHFSDAGVQQLVALEELDHLYLEEATLTLAGFAFARRLERLCRLGVQDAMLSKRDLKTLRRQLPGVDVG
;
A
#
# COMPACT_ATOMS: atom_id res chain seq x y z
N MET A 1 18.10 4.57 22.98
CA MET A 1 17.41 3.88 21.87
C MET A 1 18.28 4.06 20.64
N LEU A 2 18.57 3.00 19.89
CA LEU A 2 19.24 3.16 18.60
C LEU A 2 18.21 3.75 17.62
N VAL A 3 18.65 4.71 16.81
CA VAL A 3 17.80 5.38 15.82
C VAL A 3 18.43 5.26 14.44
N VAL A 4 17.59 5.16 13.42
CA VAL A 4 17.96 5.22 12.00
C VAL A 4 17.44 6.53 11.45
N VAL A 5 18.26 7.17 10.61
CA VAL A 5 17.86 8.39 9.89
C VAL A 5 17.31 7.99 8.52
N LEU A 6 16.09 8.43 8.23
CA LEU A 6 15.41 8.23 6.96
C LEU A 6 15.45 9.52 6.14
N PRO A 7 16.11 9.52 4.97
CA PRO A 7 16.23 10.71 4.15
C PRO A 7 14.99 10.89 3.26
N PHE A 8 14.24 11.97 3.49
CA PHE A 8 13.13 12.41 2.64
C PHE A 8 13.48 13.70 1.88
N PRO A 9 12.76 14.04 0.80
CA PRO A 9 12.96 15.32 0.11
C PRO A 9 12.90 16.53 1.05
N GLU A 10 13.92 17.39 1.05
CA GLU A 10 13.98 18.56 1.95
C GLU A 10 12.95 19.65 1.61
N ASN A 11 12.58 19.75 0.34
CA ASN A 11 11.79 20.87 -0.19
C ASN A 11 10.27 20.62 -0.14
N ARG A 12 9.83 19.43 0.24
CA ARG A 12 8.39 19.08 0.32
C ARG A 12 8.14 17.97 1.32
N THR A 13 7.01 18.04 2.00
CA THR A 13 6.48 16.90 2.77
C THR A 13 5.85 15.92 1.79
N VAL A 14 6.22 14.65 1.86
CA VAL A 14 5.65 13.58 1.00
C VAL A 14 4.54 12.78 1.70
N GLY A 15 4.32 13.06 2.98
CA GLY A 15 3.32 12.41 3.80
C GLY A 15 3.75 12.40 5.27
N THR A 16 3.38 11.34 5.98
CA THR A 16 3.69 11.17 7.41
C THR A 16 4.34 9.83 7.70
N ILE A 17 5.15 9.81 8.75
CA ILE A 17 5.80 8.61 9.25
C ILE A 17 5.46 8.40 10.72
N ASP A 18 5.11 7.17 11.06
CA ASP A 18 4.82 6.72 12.41
C ASP A 18 5.48 5.36 12.70
N TRP A 19 5.44 4.95 13.96
CA TRP A 19 5.98 3.67 14.40
C TRP A 19 5.27 3.23 15.67
N ILE A 20 5.38 1.95 16.01
CA ILE A 20 4.81 1.43 17.26
C ILE A 20 5.38 2.21 18.46
N GLY A 21 4.48 2.85 19.22
CA GLY A 21 4.85 3.68 20.36
C GLY A 21 4.81 5.18 20.09
N SER A 22 4.90 5.63 18.83
CA SER A 22 5.02 7.06 18.49
C SER A 22 3.83 7.89 19.00
N SER A 23 2.62 7.35 18.95
CA SER A 23 1.40 8.02 19.43
C SER A 23 1.32 8.10 20.96
N TYR A 24 1.81 7.07 21.66
CA TYR A 24 1.85 7.03 23.12
C TYR A 24 2.91 7.97 23.70
N ASP A 25 4.03 8.13 23.00
CA ASP A 25 5.15 8.97 23.41
C ASP A 25 5.04 10.40 22.87
N HIS A 26 3.95 10.75 22.17
CA HIS A 26 3.74 12.03 21.49
C HIS A 26 4.85 12.39 20.48
N LEU A 27 5.49 11.38 19.89
CA LEU A 27 6.58 11.50 18.93
C LEU A 27 6.10 11.53 17.48
N GLY A 28 4.84 11.19 17.18
CA GLY A 28 4.34 11.17 15.81
C GLY A 28 2.81 11.14 15.68
N PRO A 29 2.27 11.12 14.44
CA PRO A 29 3.02 11.00 13.17
C PRO A 29 3.90 12.22 12.85
N LEU A 30 5.13 11.98 12.39
CA LEU A 30 6.07 13.02 11.96
C LEU A 30 5.87 13.34 10.47
N PRO A 31 6.14 14.58 10.03
CA PRO A 31 6.19 14.87 8.60
C PRO A 31 7.36 14.13 7.94
N ALA A 32 7.09 13.41 6.86
CA ALA A 32 8.11 12.79 6.02
C ALA A 32 8.78 13.86 5.14
N ARG A 33 9.75 14.59 5.71
CA ARG A 33 10.48 15.69 5.07
C ARG A 33 11.87 15.84 5.68
N GLY A 34 12.89 15.92 4.82
CA GLY A 34 14.28 15.95 5.28
C GLY A 34 14.66 14.68 6.04
N ASP A 35 15.66 14.79 6.92
CA ASP A 35 16.09 13.69 7.76
C ASP A 35 15.10 13.45 8.91
N VAL A 36 14.52 12.26 8.95
CA VAL A 36 13.61 11.84 10.04
C VAL A 36 14.22 10.67 10.80
N GLU A 37 14.37 10.84 12.12
CA GLU A 37 14.85 9.79 13.01
C GLU A 37 13.70 8.86 13.42
N VAL A 38 13.90 7.56 13.25
CA VAL A 38 12.96 6.51 13.68
C VAL A 38 13.68 5.45 14.52
N PRO A 39 12.97 4.66 15.35
CA PRO A 39 13.60 3.57 16.08
C PRO A 39 14.22 2.52 15.14
N ASP A 40 15.46 2.12 15.43
CA ASP A 40 16.12 1.04 14.70
C ASP A 40 15.41 -0.30 14.97
N GLY A 41 15.15 -1.07 13.91
CA GLY A 41 14.43 -2.35 13.97
C GLY A 41 12.96 -2.26 14.40
N GLY A 42 12.38 -1.06 14.50
CA GLY A 42 10.97 -0.86 14.83
C GLY A 42 10.03 -1.08 13.63
N GLU A 43 8.76 -1.37 13.91
CA GLU A 43 7.72 -1.31 12.87
C GLU A 43 7.42 0.15 12.53
N VAL A 44 8.04 0.62 11.47
CA VAL A 44 7.85 1.96 10.91
C VAL A 44 6.83 1.88 9.77
N ALA A 45 5.87 2.79 9.76
CA ALA A 45 4.90 2.95 8.68
C ALA A 45 4.99 4.36 8.06
N LEU A 46 4.88 4.39 6.73
CA LEU A 46 4.90 5.59 5.91
C LEU A 46 3.56 5.73 5.21
N GLU A 47 2.89 6.85 5.41
CA GLU A 47 1.67 7.21 4.70
C GLU A 47 1.98 8.32 3.71
N ILE A 48 1.81 8.05 2.42
CA ILE A 48 2.01 9.00 1.33
C ILE A 48 0.67 9.62 0.97
N HIS A 49 0.57 10.93 1.18
CA HIS A 49 -0.59 11.74 0.81
C HIS A 49 -0.12 13.10 0.28
N PRO A 50 -0.93 13.77 -0.57
CA PRO A 50 -0.62 15.08 -1.10
C PRO A 50 -0.34 16.07 0.03
N ALA A 51 0.69 16.89 -0.15
CA ALA A 51 1.14 17.88 0.83
C ALA A 51 0.15 19.04 1.10
N ALA A 52 -1.07 19.01 0.55
CA ALA A 52 -2.03 20.07 0.81
C ALA A 52 -2.51 19.97 2.27
N GLU A 53 -2.28 21.05 3.03
CA GLU A 53 -2.70 21.27 4.42
C GLU A 53 -1.84 20.62 5.53
N LEU A 54 -0.58 21.05 5.63
CA LEU A 54 0.00 21.42 6.92
C LEU A 54 0.55 22.87 6.87
N ASP A 55 -0.15 23.78 6.17
CA ASP A 55 0.11 25.21 6.34
C ASP A 55 -0.55 25.64 7.65
N GLY A 56 0.28 25.95 8.65
CA GLY A 56 -0.07 26.19 10.07
C GLY A 56 -0.97 27.39 10.38
N HIS A 57 -2.10 27.55 9.68
CA HIS A 57 -3.13 28.53 10.00
C HIS A 57 -4.48 27.82 10.10
N GLY A 58 -4.88 27.54 11.34
CA GLY A 58 -6.13 26.84 11.66
C GLY A 58 -7.35 27.40 10.93
N GLY A 59 -8.15 26.48 10.39
CA GLY A 59 -9.53 26.72 10.01
C GLY A 59 -9.70 27.46 8.68
N ARG A 60 -9.45 26.75 7.57
CA ARG A 60 -10.15 26.98 6.31
C ARG A 60 -9.95 25.81 5.35
N THR A 61 -10.92 24.89 5.33
CA THR A 61 -11.08 23.92 4.24
C THR A 61 -11.13 24.67 2.93
N VAL A 62 -10.11 24.52 2.09
CA VAL A 62 -10.17 25.02 0.72
C VAL A 62 -11.17 24.15 -0.04
N GLU A 63 -12.34 24.70 -0.33
CA GLU A 63 -13.35 24.05 -1.17
C GLU A 63 -12.77 23.74 -2.56
N SER A 64 -12.46 22.45 -2.77
CA SER A 64 -12.92 21.64 -3.91
C SER A 64 -13.35 22.44 -5.15
N ALA A 65 -12.42 22.83 -6.03
CA ALA A 65 -12.75 23.09 -7.44
C ALA A 65 -11.55 23.09 -8.42
N SER A 66 -10.29 23.16 -7.97
CA SER A 66 -9.17 23.33 -8.93
C SER A 66 -7.82 22.80 -8.47
N VAL A 67 -7.75 21.99 -7.41
CA VAL A 67 -6.48 21.30 -7.10
C VAL A 67 -6.34 20.16 -8.10
N SER A 68 -5.62 20.43 -9.20
CA SER A 68 -5.08 19.36 -10.04
C SER A 68 -4.08 18.61 -9.18
N TRP A 69 -4.54 17.53 -8.55
CA TRP A 69 -3.67 16.60 -7.86
C TRP A 69 -2.78 15.97 -8.93
N SER A 70 -1.54 16.44 -9.00
CA SER A 70 -0.55 15.80 -9.85
C SER A 70 -0.22 14.43 -9.26
N PRO A 71 -0.13 13.37 -10.07
CA PRO A 71 0.27 12.07 -9.59
C PRO A 71 1.59 12.17 -8.81
N VAL A 72 1.63 11.53 -7.64
CA VAL A 72 2.77 11.56 -6.73
C VAL A 72 3.93 10.78 -7.34
N ASP A 73 5.13 11.36 -7.30
CA ASP A 73 6.37 10.67 -7.64
C ASP A 73 6.96 10.03 -6.38
N VAL A 74 7.01 8.70 -6.37
CA VAL A 74 7.51 7.90 -5.24
C VAL A 74 8.95 7.40 -5.41
N ARG A 75 9.71 7.91 -6.39
CA ARG A 75 11.14 7.54 -6.57
C ARG A 75 12.05 7.86 -5.39
N PHE A 76 11.61 8.72 -4.46
CA PHE A 76 12.36 8.98 -3.24
C PHE A 76 12.51 7.72 -2.37
N LEU A 77 11.64 6.72 -2.53
CA LEU A 77 11.73 5.46 -1.80
C LEU A 77 13.05 4.72 -2.06
N ASP A 78 13.66 4.90 -3.23
CA ASP A 78 14.97 4.31 -3.59
C ASP A 78 16.12 4.81 -2.69
N GLN A 79 15.91 5.91 -1.96
CA GLN A 79 16.90 6.51 -1.07
C GLN A 79 16.77 6.02 0.38
N LEU A 80 15.63 5.41 0.73
CA LEU A 80 15.42 4.86 2.06
C LEU A 80 16.22 3.55 2.20
N PRO A 81 16.63 3.15 3.41
CA PRO A 81 17.10 1.78 3.62
C PRO A 81 16.02 0.76 3.20
N SER A 82 16.40 -0.30 2.48
CA SER A 82 15.44 -1.25 1.88
C SER A 82 14.57 -2.01 2.87
N ASP A 83 14.98 -2.05 4.14
CA ASP A 83 14.30 -2.74 5.23
C ASP A 83 13.69 -1.78 6.27
N SER A 84 13.78 -0.46 6.07
CA SER A 84 13.35 0.51 7.08
C SER A 84 11.85 0.74 7.17
N ILE A 85 11.08 0.39 6.13
CA ILE A 85 9.63 0.61 6.07
C ILE A 85 8.92 -0.73 6.12
N THR A 86 8.09 -0.92 7.14
CA THR A 86 7.30 -2.15 7.34
C THR A 86 5.86 -2.00 6.87
N GLY A 87 5.31 -0.78 6.94
CA GLY A 87 3.98 -0.44 6.42
C GLY A 87 4.05 0.72 5.44
N LEU A 88 3.34 0.63 4.32
CA LEU A 88 3.24 1.71 3.35
C LEU A 88 1.78 1.89 2.93
N SER A 89 1.30 3.13 3.01
CA SER A 89 -0.01 3.51 2.51
C SER A 89 0.14 4.59 1.45
N ILE A 90 -0.50 4.45 0.31
CA ILE A 90 -0.55 5.45 -0.76
C ILE A 90 -2.01 5.61 -1.18
N THR A 91 -2.59 6.79 -0.99
CA THR A 91 -4.04 6.98 -1.14
C THR A 91 -4.47 7.90 -2.30
N TYR A 92 -3.59 8.09 -3.29
CA TYR A 92 -3.79 8.99 -4.43
C TYR A 92 -2.98 8.56 -5.65
N ALA A 93 -3.31 9.10 -6.83
CA ALA A 93 -2.66 8.79 -8.10
C ALA A 93 -1.12 8.84 -7.99
N VAL A 94 -0.46 7.81 -8.51
CA VAL A 94 1.01 7.70 -8.55
C VAL A 94 1.48 7.85 -9.99
N GLN A 95 2.64 8.46 -10.21
CA GLN A 95 3.24 8.47 -11.54
C GLN A 95 3.57 7.02 -11.95
N PRO A 96 3.03 6.49 -13.07
CA PRO A 96 3.22 5.09 -13.45
C PRO A 96 4.69 4.65 -13.48
N GLY A 97 5.57 5.52 -14.01
CA GLY A 97 7.02 5.27 -14.07
C GLY A 97 7.79 5.48 -12.76
N SER A 98 7.12 5.66 -11.62
CA SER A 98 7.77 5.77 -10.30
C SER A 98 7.52 4.56 -9.41
N LEU A 99 6.53 3.71 -9.74
CA LEU A 99 6.11 2.61 -8.87
C LEU A 99 7.15 1.50 -8.71
N ALA A 100 8.08 1.36 -9.67
CA ALA A 100 9.19 0.43 -9.57
C ALA A 100 10.03 0.63 -8.29
N ALA A 101 10.03 1.85 -7.73
CA ALA A 101 10.71 2.17 -6.48
C ALA A 101 10.14 1.41 -5.26
N LEU A 102 8.89 0.92 -5.32
CA LEU A 102 8.34 0.08 -4.25
C LEU A 102 9.14 -1.21 -4.07
N ALA A 103 9.68 -1.78 -5.17
CA ALA A 103 10.43 -3.01 -5.11
C ALA A 103 11.72 -2.89 -4.28
N HIS A 104 12.26 -1.68 -4.12
CA HIS A 104 13.39 -1.40 -3.23
C HIS A 104 13.09 -1.74 -1.77
N LEU A 105 11.83 -1.56 -1.34
CA LEU A 105 11.38 -1.85 0.03
C LEU A 105 11.00 -3.32 0.26
N ALA A 106 11.15 -4.19 -0.74
CA ALA A 106 10.78 -5.60 -0.64
C ALA A 106 11.36 -6.34 0.58
N PRO A 107 12.60 -6.06 1.06
CA PRO A 107 13.13 -6.70 2.26
C PRO A 107 12.34 -6.41 3.55
N GLY A 108 11.91 -5.17 3.76
CA GLY A 108 11.25 -4.72 5.00
C GLY A 108 9.73 -4.68 4.95
N LEU A 109 9.14 -4.50 3.77
CA LEU A 109 7.71 -4.20 3.66
C LEU A 109 6.86 -5.44 4.01
N ARG A 110 5.87 -5.26 4.89
CA ARG A 110 4.94 -6.29 5.35
C ARG A 110 3.48 -5.90 5.14
N ARG A 111 3.16 -4.60 5.14
CA ARG A 111 1.82 -4.08 4.94
C ARG A 111 1.80 -3.04 3.83
N LEU A 112 0.87 -3.18 2.89
CA LEU A 112 0.70 -2.24 1.78
C LEU A 112 -0.77 -1.87 1.61
N THR A 113 -1.07 -0.57 1.55
CA THR A 113 -2.37 -0.04 1.14
C THR A 113 -2.18 0.79 -0.13
N LEU A 114 -2.92 0.47 -1.18
CA LEU A 114 -2.98 1.23 -2.43
C LEU A 114 -4.42 1.65 -2.71
N ALA A 115 -4.75 2.91 -2.41
CA ALA A 115 -6.08 3.44 -2.60
C ALA A 115 -6.08 4.53 -3.66
N TRP A 116 -6.95 4.43 -4.67
CA TRP A 116 -7.13 5.48 -5.69
C TRP A 116 -5.83 5.91 -6.35
N THR A 117 -4.93 4.96 -6.61
CA THR A 117 -3.58 5.21 -7.14
C THR A 117 -3.52 5.23 -8.66
N ASP A 118 -4.65 4.98 -9.34
CA ASP A 118 -4.79 4.91 -10.80
C ASP A 118 -3.85 3.86 -11.43
N LEU A 119 -3.54 2.79 -10.67
CA LEU A 119 -2.65 1.73 -11.13
C LEU A 119 -3.37 0.72 -12.01
N THR A 120 -2.66 0.23 -13.02
CA THR A 120 -3.10 -0.82 -13.94
C THR A 120 -2.22 -2.05 -13.80
N ASP A 121 -2.44 -3.07 -14.63
CA ASP A 121 -1.63 -4.30 -14.64
C ASP A 121 -0.11 -4.07 -14.82
N GLU A 122 0.31 -2.93 -15.38
CA GLU A 122 1.72 -2.55 -15.49
C GLU A 122 2.43 -2.44 -14.13
N ALA A 123 1.67 -2.17 -13.06
CA ALA A 123 2.17 -2.10 -11.69
C ALA A 123 2.47 -3.48 -11.08
N LEU A 124 1.73 -4.52 -11.48
CA LEU A 124 1.68 -5.80 -10.78
C LEU A 124 3.01 -6.57 -10.78
N PRO A 125 3.86 -6.52 -11.84
CA PRO A 125 5.19 -7.12 -11.79
C PRO A 125 6.06 -6.53 -10.67
N HIS A 126 5.94 -5.23 -10.39
CA HIS A 126 6.69 -4.56 -9.32
C HIS A 126 6.13 -4.95 -7.94
N LEU A 127 4.81 -5.01 -7.81
CA LEU A 127 4.15 -5.43 -6.56
C LEU A 127 4.43 -6.90 -6.23
N ALA A 128 4.53 -7.77 -7.23
CA ALA A 128 4.88 -9.19 -7.08
C ALA A 128 6.32 -9.42 -6.56
N MET A 129 7.18 -8.39 -6.53
CA MET A 129 8.51 -8.46 -5.92
C MET A 129 8.48 -8.37 -4.39
N LEU A 130 7.37 -7.90 -3.81
CA LEU A 130 7.18 -7.70 -2.36
C LEU A 130 6.87 -9.04 -1.66
N ARG A 131 7.75 -10.04 -1.81
CA ARG A 131 7.46 -11.43 -1.43
C ARG A 131 7.19 -11.66 0.07
N HIS A 132 7.64 -10.74 0.91
CA HIS A 132 7.41 -10.76 2.35
C HIS A 132 6.14 -10.02 2.78
N LEU A 133 5.34 -9.53 1.82
CA LEU A 133 4.09 -8.83 2.12
C LEU A 133 3.11 -9.79 2.79
N ALA A 134 2.71 -9.47 4.02
CA ALA A 134 1.78 -10.27 4.81
C ALA A 134 0.34 -9.72 4.70
N TRP A 135 0.20 -8.42 4.45
CA TRP A 135 -1.09 -7.75 4.33
C TRP A 135 -1.07 -6.80 3.13
N TRP A 136 -2.08 -6.92 2.27
CA TRP A 136 -2.29 -5.98 1.18
C TRP A 136 -3.77 -5.64 1.03
N GLN A 137 -4.06 -4.35 0.99
CA GLN A 137 -5.33 -3.82 0.51
C GLN A 137 -5.12 -2.93 -0.71
N SER A 138 -5.96 -3.16 -1.72
CA SER A 138 -6.05 -2.33 -2.91
C SER A 138 -7.51 -2.00 -3.16
N PHE A 139 -7.81 -0.72 -3.41
CA PHE A 139 -9.14 -0.31 -3.83
C PHE A 139 -9.12 0.91 -4.76
N GLY A 140 -10.01 0.88 -5.74
CA GLY A 140 -10.15 1.93 -6.75
C GLY A 140 -8.90 2.12 -7.62
N ASN A 141 -8.28 1.00 -7.99
CA ASN A 141 -7.32 0.87 -9.07
C ASN A 141 -8.01 0.14 -10.26
N HIS A 142 -7.20 -0.28 -11.24
CA HIS A 142 -7.68 -0.80 -12.53
C HIS A 142 -6.99 -2.12 -12.89
N PHE A 143 -6.88 -3.05 -11.94
CA PHE A 143 -6.30 -4.37 -12.17
C PHE A 143 -7.27 -5.31 -12.89
N SER A 144 -6.77 -6.10 -13.84
CA SER A 144 -7.56 -7.11 -14.55
C SER A 144 -7.43 -8.49 -13.93
N ASP A 145 -8.38 -9.38 -14.24
CA ASP A 145 -8.31 -10.79 -13.86
C ASP A 145 -6.99 -11.46 -14.28
N ALA A 146 -6.45 -11.09 -15.45
CA ALA A 146 -5.19 -11.63 -15.96
C ALA A 146 -3.99 -11.06 -15.20
N GLY A 147 -4.01 -9.77 -14.89
CA GLY A 147 -2.96 -9.09 -14.15
C GLY A 147 -2.75 -9.71 -12.77
N VAL A 148 -3.83 -9.85 -11.99
CA VAL A 148 -3.76 -10.32 -10.59
C VAL A 148 -3.29 -11.77 -10.44
N GLN A 149 -3.20 -12.54 -11.53
CA GLN A 149 -2.62 -13.89 -11.45
C GLN A 149 -1.15 -13.90 -11.03
N GLN A 150 -0.44 -12.79 -11.24
CA GLN A 150 0.97 -12.63 -10.85
C GLN A 150 1.16 -12.57 -9.33
N LEU A 151 0.10 -12.29 -8.58
CA LEU A 151 0.14 -12.15 -7.12
C LEU A 151 0.41 -13.46 -6.40
N VAL A 152 0.44 -14.59 -7.11
CA VAL A 152 0.93 -15.87 -6.62
C VAL A 152 2.37 -15.82 -6.08
N ALA A 153 3.16 -14.81 -6.47
CA ALA A 153 4.51 -14.61 -5.95
C ALA A 153 4.57 -14.09 -4.50
N LEU A 154 3.44 -13.62 -3.95
CA LEU A 154 3.33 -13.11 -2.58
C LEU A 154 3.14 -14.26 -1.58
N GLU A 155 4.16 -15.09 -1.44
CA GLU A 155 4.10 -16.37 -0.70
C GLU A 155 3.82 -16.21 0.80
N GLU A 156 4.12 -15.03 1.37
CA GLU A 156 3.88 -14.73 2.79
C GLU A 156 2.53 -14.06 3.07
N LEU A 157 1.73 -13.82 2.03
CA LEU A 157 0.48 -13.07 2.15
C LEU A 157 -0.56 -13.83 2.97
N ASP A 158 -1.00 -13.19 4.05
CA ASP A 158 -2.00 -13.70 4.98
C ASP A 158 -3.36 -13.01 4.77
N HIS A 159 -3.33 -11.69 4.54
CA HIS A 159 -4.51 -10.87 4.34
C HIS A 159 -4.44 -10.16 2.99
N LEU A 160 -5.41 -10.44 2.11
CA LEU A 160 -5.54 -9.78 0.82
C LEU A 160 -6.93 -9.19 0.65
N TYR A 161 -7.01 -7.90 0.36
CA TYR A 161 -8.24 -7.21 0.01
C TYR A 161 -8.05 -6.61 -1.37
N LEU A 162 -8.70 -7.19 -2.37
CA LEU A 162 -8.71 -6.66 -3.74
C LEU A 162 -10.10 -6.15 -4.04
N GLU A 163 -10.31 -4.87 -3.74
CA GLU A 163 -11.61 -4.21 -3.83
C GLU A 163 -11.71 -3.43 -5.13
N GLU A 164 -11.58 -4.17 -6.24
CA GLU A 164 -11.50 -3.63 -7.58
C GLU A 164 -12.75 -4.00 -8.40
N ALA A 165 -13.46 -2.99 -8.91
CA ALA A 165 -14.69 -3.18 -9.67
C ALA A 165 -14.51 -3.98 -10.97
N THR A 166 -13.28 -4.10 -11.45
CA THR A 166 -12.89 -4.82 -12.67
C THR A 166 -12.71 -6.32 -12.48
N LEU A 167 -12.59 -6.81 -11.24
CA LEU A 167 -12.30 -8.21 -10.96
C LEU A 167 -13.56 -9.08 -10.98
N THR A 168 -13.43 -10.26 -11.56
CA THR A 168 -14.47 -11.29 -11.59
C THR A 168 -14.04 -12.53 -10.80
N LEU A 169 -14.87 -13.58 -10.80
CA LEU A 169 -14.53 -14.86 -10.19
C LEU A 169 -13.19 -15.42 -10.73
N ALA A 170 -12.86 -15.17 -11.99
CA ALA A 170 -11.62 -15.66 -12.61
C ALA A 170 -10.37 -15.00 -12.02
N GLY A 171 -10.45 -13.72 -11.65
CA GLY A 171 -9.34 -12.97 -11.05
C GLY A 171 -8.80 -13.60 -9.77
N PHE A 172 -9.64 -14.30 -9.00
CA PHE A 172 -9.24 -14.88 -7.72
C PHE A 172 -8.66 -16.31 -7.81
N ALA A 173 -8.40 -16.83 -9.01
CA ALA A 173 -7.88 -18.19 -9.19
C ALA A 173 -6.50 -18.40 -8.53
N PHE A 174 -5.63 -17.38 -8.51
CA PHE A 174 -4.30 -17.44 -7.89
C PHE A 174 -4.35 -17.68 -6.37
N ALA A 175 -5.42 -17.24 -5.69
CA ALA A 175 -5.51 -17.29 -4.23
C ALA A 175 -5.38 -18.72 -3.68
N ARG A 176 -5.72 -19.74 -4.47
CA ARG A 176 -5.55 -21.15 -4.11
C ARG A 176 -4.10 -21.58 -3.94
N ARG A 177 -3.15 -20.81 -4.48
CA ARG A 177 -1.71 -21.05 -4.43
C ARG A 177 -1.03 -20.27 -3.29
N LEU A 178 -1.76 -19.41 -2.60
CA LEU A 178 -1.27 -18.66 -1.45
C LEU A 178 -1.50 -19.49 -0.19
N GLU A 179 -0.49 -20.26 0.22
CA GLU A 179 -0.60 -21.25 1.29
C GLU A 179 -0.84 -20.64 2.68
N ARG A 180 -0.48 -19.35 2.86
CA ARG A 180 -0.62 -18.63 4.13
C ARG A 180 -1.87 -17.75 4.22
N LEU A 181 -2.63 -17.63 3.12
CA LEU A 181 -3.76 -16.70 3.05
C LEU A 181 -4.86 -17.14 4.02
N CYS A 182 -5.14 -16.34 5.04
CA CYS A 182 -6.26 -16.57 5.95
C CYS A 182 -7.47 -15.71 5.62
N ARG A 183 -7.29 -14.56 4.96
CA ARG A 183 -8.39 -13.66 4.63
C ARG A 183 -8.31 -13.11 3.21
N LEU A 184 -9.44 -13.20 2.51
CA LEU A 184 -9.63 -12.63 1.18
C LEU A 184 -10.86 -11.71 1.17
N GLY A 185 -10.63 -10.40 1.11
CA GLY A 185 -11.67 -9.40 0.90
C GLY A 185 -11.90 -9.16 -0.60
N VAL A 186 -13.16 -9.20 -1.00
CA VAL A 186 -13.58 -9.03 -2.41
C VAL A 186 -14.70 -8.00 -2.55
N GLN A 187 -14.75 -7.04 -1.62
CA GLN A 187 -15.74 -5.95 -1.66
C GLN A 187 -15.58 -5.19 -2.98
N ASP A 188 -16.65 -4.69 -3.56
CA ASP A 188 -16.67 -4.01 -4.87
C ASP A 188 -16.26 -4.83 -6.11
N ALA A 189 -15.73 -6.05 -5.97
CA ALA A 189 -15.53 -6.94 -7.12
C ALA A 189 -16.86 -7.32 -7.79
N MET A 190 -16.83 -7.63 -9.08
CA MET A 190 -17.99 -8.01 -9.88
C MET A 190 -18.40 -9.48 -9.61
N LEU A 191 -18.77 -9.77 -8.36
CA LEU A 191 -19.09 -11.10 -7.86
C LEU A 191 -20.56 -11.21 -7.43
N SER A 192 -21.23 -12.27 -7.90
CA SER A 192 -22.54 -12.64 -7.39
C SER A 192 -22.43 -13.45 -6.09
N LYS A 193 -23.56 -13.62 -5.38
CA LYS A 193 -23.64 -14.54 -4.23
C LYS A 193 -23.22 -15.99 -4.58
N ARG A 194 -23.43 -16.42 -5.84
CA ARG A 194 -22.99 -17.74 -6.31
C ARG A 194 -21.47 -17.80 -6.46
N ASP A 195 -20.84 -16.72 -6.88
CA ASP A 195 -19.39 -16.64 -7.05
C ASP A 195 -18.71 -16.66 -5.70
N LEU A 196 -19.21 -15.91 -4.70
CA LEU A 196 -18.73 -15.99 -3.32
C LEU A 196 -18.83 -17.41 -2.74
N LYS A 197 -19.93 -18.12 -3.01
CA LYS A 197 -20.06 -19.54 -2.61
C LYS A 197 -19.04 -20.43 -3.33
N THR A 198 -18.70 -20.11 -4.57
CA THR A 198 -17.67 -20.83 -5.33
C THR A 198 -16.28 -20.57 -4.77
N LEU A 199 -15.93 -19.31 -4.48
CA LEU A 199 -14.66 -18.93 -3.85
C LEU A 199 -14.46 -19.63 -2.50
N ARG A 200 -15.47 -19.58 -1.61
CA ARG A 200 -15.42 -20.26 -0.31
C ARG A 200 -15.23 -21.78 -0.42
N ARG A 201 -15.69 -22.42 -1.50
CA ARG A 201 -15.43 -23.84 -1.76
C ARG A 201 -14.04 -24.10 -2.32
N GLN A 202 -13.49 -23.16 -3.09
CA GLN A 202 -12.17 -23.26 -3.69
C GLN A 202 -11.04 -22.94 -2.70
N LEU A 203 -11.34 -22.15 -1.66
CA LEU A 203 -10.42 -21.68 -0.64
C LEU A 203 -10.88 -22.15 0.77
N PRO A 204 -10.89 -23.46 1.05
CA PRO A 204 -11.27 -23.96 2.36
C PRO A 204 -10.30 -23.45 3.43
N GLY A 205 -10.82 -22.87 4.51
CA GLY A 205 -10.01 -22.31 5.60
C GLY A 205 -9.67 -20.83 5.44
N VAL A 206 -9.93 -20.24 4.28
CA VAL A 206 -9.79 -18.79 4.05
C VAL A 206 -11.13 -18.11 4.35
N ASP A 207 -11.10 -17.07 5.16
CA ASP A 207 -12.26 -16.20 5.36
C ASP A 207 -12.45 -15.29 4.14
N VAL A 208 -13.47 -15.59 3.34
CA VAL A 208 -13.82 -14.80 2.15
C VAL A 208 -14.93 -13.81 2.52
N GLY A 209 -14.56 -12.53 2.58
CA GLY A 209 -15.39 -11.39 2.99
C GLY A 209 -15.94 -10.60 1.82
#